data_AF-A0AAW8KUL7-F1
#
_entry.id   AF-A0AAW8KUL7-F1
#
_cell.length_a   1.000
_cell.length_b   1.000
_cell.length_c   1.000
_cell.angle_alpha   90.00
_cell.angle_beta   90.00
_cell.angle_gamma   90.00
#
_symmetry.space_group_name_H-M   'P 1'
#
loop_
_entity.id
_entity.type
_entity.pdbx_description
1 polymer ?
#
loop_
_entity_poly.entity_id
_entity_poly.type
_entity_poly.pdbx_seq_one_letter_code
_entity_poly.pdbx_strand_id
1 'polypeptide(L)'
;MINDDQNKTTSLSLEQIREDIDSVDQQIQELLNRRASLAEAVAKAKFASEENPLFYRPEREAQVLRKVMERNQGPLSDVTMARLFREIMSACLALEAPQSIAFLGPEGTFTQSAVLKHFGKDAVVRPLPTIDEVFREVEAGSAHYGVVPVENSSEGIVNHTLDCFKTSNLNVIGEVELRIHHQFLVSENTRKDSIKQIYAHQQTLAQCRQWLDAHYPGVERVALNSNAEAARRIRNEWHSAAIASDIAAGMYNLEILHSNIEDNPENTTRFLVIGREKIPQSGNDKT
;
A
#
# COMPACT_ATOMS: atom_id res chain seq x y z
N MET A 1 -35.79 25.46 -53.49
CA MET A 1 -36.03 25.76 -52.06
C MET A 1 -36.62 24.53 -51.41
N ILE A 2 -35.80 23.58 -50.94
CA ILE A 2 -36.13 22.63 -49.86
C ILE A 2 -34.79 22.24 -49.21
N ASN A 3 -34.72 22.52 -47.90
CA ASN A 3 -33.91 21.97 -46.81
C ASN A 3 -32.62 21.20 -47.13
N ASP A 4 -31.51 21.73 -46.63
CA ASP A 4 -30.41 20.92 -46.11
C ASP A 4 -29.82 21.58 -44.83
N ASP A 5 -30.73 21.97 -43.93
CA ASP A 5 -30.42 22.03 -42.50
C ASP A 5 -30.65 20.60 -41.99
N GLN A 6 -29.57 19.86 -41.70
CA GLN A 6 -29.49 18.75 -40.70
C GLN A 6 -28.15 17.99 -40.86
N ASN A 7 -27.04 18.59 -40.41
CA ASN A 7 -25.96 17.82 -39.73
C ASN A 7 -24.94 18.75 -39.03
N LYS A 8 -25.36 19.44 -37.97
CA LYS A 8 -24.42 19.98 -36.98
C LYS A 8 -24.32 18.98 -35.84
N THR A 9 -23.38 18.06 -35.93
CA THR A 9 -22.87 17.36 -34.74
C THR A 9 -22.12 18.41 -33.94
N THR A 10 -22.77 18.95 -32.91
CA THR A 10 -22.20 20.00 -32.05
C THR A 10 -21.06 19.40 -31.22
N SER A 11 -19.84 19.40 -31.76
CA SER A 11 -18.64 19.10 -30.96
C SER A 11 -18.44 20.26 -29.97
N LEU A 12 -18.49 19.97 -28.68
CA LEU A 12 -18.16 20.95 -27.63
C LEU A 12 -16.77 21.55 -27.89
N SER A 13 -16.61 22.86 -27.65
CA SER A 13 -15.30 23.48 -27.73
C SER A 13 -14.41 23.02 -26.57
N LEU A 14 -13.09 23.14 -26.73
CA LEU A 14 -12.15 22.78 -25.67
C LEU A 14 -12.40 23.59 -24.39
N GLU A 15 -12.75 24.87 -24.52
CA GLU A 15 -13.09 25.73 -23.39
C GLU A 15 -14.35 25.24 -22.67
N GLN A 16 -15.40 24.90 -23.41
CA GLN A 16 -16.65 24.38 -22.84
C GLN A 16 -16.43 23.06 -22.09
N ILE A 17 -15.61 22.15 -22.64
CA ILE A 17 -15.25 20.89 -21.96
C ILE A 17 -14.52 21.17 -20.65
N ARG A 18 -13.64 22.18 -20.60
CA ARG A 18 -12.92 22.55 -19.38
C ARG A 18 -13.85 23.13 -18.32
N GLU A 19 -14.76 24.02 -18.72
CA GLU A 19 -15.78 24.56 -17.81
C GLU A 19 -16.70 23.46 -17.25
N ASP A 20 -17.07 22.48 -18.08
CA ASP A 20 -17.84 21.30 -17.65
C ASP A 20 -17.03 20.44 -16.65
N ILE A 21 -15.73 20.24 -16.88
CA ILE A 21 -14.84 19.54 -15.94
C ILE A 21 -14.76 20.28 -14.60
N ASP A 22 -14.56 21.60 -14.61
CA ASP A 22 -14.47 22.40 -13.38
C ASP A 22 -15.77 22.32 -12.55
N SER A 23 -16.92 22.32 -13.23
CA SER A 23 -18.23 22.13 -12.60
C SER A 23 -18.39 20.74 -11.97
N VAL A 24 -17.92 19.69 -12.65
CA VAL A 24 -17.91 18.33 -12.10
C VAL A 24 -16.96 18.23 -10.91
N ASP A 25 -15.78 18.84 -10.96
CA ASP A 25 -14.80 18.84 -9.88
C ASP A 25 -15.36 19.52 -8.63
N GLN A 26 -16.10 20.63 -8.78
CA GLN A 26 -16.80 21.27 -7.67
C GLN A 26 -17.83 20.32 -7.03
N GLN A 27 -18.63 19.62 -7.84
CA GLN A 27 -19.60 18.66 -7.33
C GLN A 27 -18.93 17.49 -6.61
N ILE A 28 -17.80 17.00 -7.12
CA ILE A 28 -16.99 15.97 -6.45
C ILE A 28 -16.54 16.49 -5.08
N GLN A 29 -16.01 17.70 -5.00
CA GLN A 29 -15.56 18.30 -3.74
C GLN A 29 -16.71 18.41 -2.73
N GLU A 30 -17.90 18.87 -3.15
CA GLU A 30 -19.08 18.98 -2.29
C GLU A 30 -19.54 17.60 -1.77
N LEU A 31 -19.54 16.58 -2.64
CA LEU A 31 -19.89 15.20 -2.28
C LEU A 31 -18.88 14.59 -1.30
N LEU A 32 -17.58 14.85 -1.48
CA LEU A 32 -16.53 14.41 -0.57
C LEU A 32 -16.68 15.06 0.81
N ASN A 33 -16.90 16.38 0.87
CA ASN A 33 -17.14 17.10 2.11
C ASN A 33 -18.38 16.58 2.84
N ARG A 34 -19.45 16.29 2.09
CA ARG A 34 -20.67 15.71 2.65
C ARG A 34 -20.42 14.31 3.20
N ARG A 35 -19.65 13.48 2.50
CA ARG A 35 -19.26 12.14 2.94
C ARG A 35 -18.45 12.19 4.24
N ALA A 36 -17.46 13.10 4.32
CA ALA A 36 -16.65 13.30 5.53
C ALA A 36 -17.51 13.76 6.73
N SER A 37 -18.44 14.71 6.52
CA SER A 37 -19.36 15.16 7.57
C SER A 37 -20.24 14.03 8.11
N LEU A 38 -20.65 13.08 7.25
CA LEU A 38 -21.41 11.90 7.66
C LEU A 38 -20.54 10.93 8.49
N ALA A 39 -19.26 10.77 8.14
CA ALA A 39 -18.32 9.97 8.92
C ALA A 39 -18.14 10.55 10.34
N GLU A 40 -17.93 11.87 10.46
CA GLU A 40 -17.87 12.53 11.78
C GLU A 40 -19.16 12.36 12.60
N ALA A 41 -20.33 12.41 11.95
CA ALA A 41 -21.60 12.18 12.62
C ALA A 41 -21.73 10.73 13.13
N VAL A 42 -21.26 9.75 12.35
CA VAL A 42 -21.17 8.35 12.78
C VAL A 42 -20.22 8.21 13.97
N ALA A 43 -19.08 8.89 13.94
CA ALA A 43 -18.13 8.89 15.06
C ALA A 43 -18.76 9.40 16.35
N LYS A 44 -19.40 10.59 16.29
CA LYS A 44 -20.12 11.18 17.42
C LYS A 44 -21.22 10.26 17.96
N ALA A 45 -21.98 9.62 17.08
CA ALA A 45 -23.02 8.68 17.49
C ALA A 45 -22.45 7.46 18.23
N LYS A 46 -21.37 6.86 17.70
CA LYS A 46 -20.72 5.70 18.32
C LYS A 46 -20.07 6.04 19.66
N PHE A 47 -19.37 7.17 19.78
CA PHE A 47 -18.80 7.62 21.06
C PHE A 47 -19.87 7.88 22.13
N ALA A 48 -21.09 8.25 21.73
CA ALA A 48 -22.21 8.45 22.66
C ALA A 48 -22.89 7.14 23.10
N SER A 49 -22.76 6.06 22.31
CA SER A 49 -23.48 4.80 22.54
C SER A 49 -22.60 3.61 22.95
N GLU A 50 -21.29 3.67 22.70
CA GLU A 50 -20.35 2.56 22.92
C GLU A 50 -19.16 3.03 23.78
N GLU A 51 -18.78 2.22 24.77
CA GLU A 51 -17.68 2.53 25.70
C GLU A 51 -16.29 2.36 25.04
N ASN A 52 -16.20 1.54 23.98
CA ASN A 52 -15.01 1.37 23.15
C ASN A 52 -15.41 1.18 21.67
N PRO A 53 -15.69 2.28 20.95
CA PRO A 53 -16.29 2.21 19.63
C PRO A 53 -15.34 1.68 18.57
N LEU A 54 -15.88 0.75 17.78
CA LEU A 54 -15.17 -0.01 16.77
C LEU A 54 -15.37 0.68 15.41
N PHE A 55 -14.38 1.49 14.98
CA PHE A 55 -14.48 2.33 13.78
C PHE A 55 -14.13 1.58 12.50
N TYR A 56 -13.02 0.84 12.49
CA TYR A 56 -12.61 0.07 11.32
C TYR A 56 -13.31 -1.29 11.29
N ARG A 57 -13.94 -1.55 10.15
CA ARG A 57 -14.74 -2.74 9.88
C ARG A 57 -14.44 -3.22 8.47
N PRO A 58 -13.43 -4.09 8.28
CA PRO A 58 -12.98 -4.49 6.95
C PRO A 58 -14.08 -5.23 6.17
N GLU A 59 -15.00 -5.91 6.86
CA GLU A 59 -16.18 -6.52 6.24
C GLU A 59 -17.10 -5.46 5.61
N ARG A 60 -17.27 -4.32 6.28
CA ARG A 60 -18.07 -3.21 5.77
C ARG A 60 -17.38 -2.52 4.61
N GLU A 61 -16.08 -2.35 4.70
CA GLU A 61 -15.27 -1.80 3.61
C GLU A 61 -15.38 -2.67 2.35
N ALA A 62 -15.18 -3.98 2.49
CA ALA A 62 -15.31 -4.94 1.39
C ALA A 62 -16.70 -4.91 0.73
N GLN A 63 -17.77 -4.83 1.53
CA GLN A 63 -19.14 -4.68 1.02
C GLN A 63 -19.33 -3.37 0.24
N VAL A 64 -18.77 -2.26 0.71
CA VAL A 64 -18.87 -0.96 0.04
C VAL A 64 -18.11 -1.00 -1.29
N LEU A 65 -16.88 -1.52 -1.30
CA LEU A 65 -16.07 -1.63 -2.51
C LEU A 65 -16.72 -2.54 -3.55
N ARG A 66 -17.30 -3.68 -3.14
CA ARG A 66 -18.04 -4.56 -4.04
C ARG A 66 -19.23 -3.84 -4.69
N LYS A 67 -20.03 -3.12 -3.89
CA LYS A 67 -21.15 -2.32 -4.41
C LYS A 67 -20.71 -1.19 -5.34
N VAL A 68 -19.55 -0.60 -5.10
CA VAL A 68 -18.95 0.42 -5.96
C VAL A 68 -18.62 -0.17 -7.33
N MET A 69 -18.02 -1.36 -7.36
CA MET A 69 -17.70 -2.07 -8.60
C MET A 69 -18.97 -2.52 -9.34
N GLU A 70 -19.93 -3.12 -8.65
CA GLU A 70 -21.19 -3.62 -9.25
C GLU A 70 -22.03 -2.53 -9.93
N ARG A 71 -22.00 -1.30 -9.41
CA ARG A 71 -22.73 -0.15 -9.98
C ARG A 71 -21.90 0.70 -10.94
N ASN A 72 -20.65 0.34 -11.21
CA ASN A 72 -19.78 1.12 -12.08
C ASN A 72 -20.22 0.99 -13.54
N GLN A 73 -20.65 2.09 -14.13
CA GLN A 73 -21.04 2.18 -15.55
C GLN A 73 -20.15 3.18 -16.31
N GLY A 74 -19.12 3.70 -15.64
CA GLY A 74 -18.26 4.75 -16.15
C GLY A 74 -17.11 4.21 -17.01
N PRO A 75 -16.33 5.13 -17.61
CA PRO A 75 -15.18 4.78 -18.44
C PRO A 75 -13.98 4.25 -17.64
N LEU A 76 -13.96 4.44 -16.31
CA LEU A 76 -12.91 3.91 -15.44
C LEU A 76 -13.17 2.44 -15.11
N SER A 77 -12.09 1.64 -15.04
CA SER A 77 -12.21 0.24 -14.64
C SER A 77 -12.65 0.09 -13.18
N ASP A 78 -13.30 -1.03 -12.87
CA ASP A 78 -13.76 -1.36 -11.51
C ASP A 78 -12.64 -1.31 -10.48
N VAL A 79 -11.45 -1.80 -10.85
CA VAL A 79 -10.25 -1.78 -10.00
C VAL A 79 -9.84 -0.34 -9.67
N THR A 80 -9.88 0.55 -10.66
CA THR A 80 -9.55 1.97 -10.46
C THR A 80 -10.57 2.64 -9.56
N MET A 81 -11.86 2.39 -9.80
CA MET A 81 -12.94 2.97 -8.99
C MET A 81 -12.88 2.48 -7.54
N ALA A 82 -12.64 1.19 -7.31
CA ALA A 82 -12.46 0.63 -5.98
C ALA A 82 -11.27 1.26 -5.25
N ARG A 83 -10.16 1.51 -5.95
CA ARG A 83 -8.99 2.19 -5.37
C ARG A 83 -9.33 3.63 -4.94
N LEU A 84 -10.01 4.41 -5.78
CA LEU A 84 -10.41 5.78 -5.42
C LEU A 84 -11.33 5.81 -4.20
N PHE A 85 -12.32 4.92 -4.15
CA PHE A 85 -13.22 4.83 -3.00
C PHE A 85 -12.49 4.38 -1.73
N ARG A 86 -11.46 3.53 -1.83
CA ARG A 86 -10.62 3.17 -0.68
C ARG A 86 -9.89 4.37 -0.10
N GLU A 87 -9.29 5.22 -0.92
CA GLU A 87 -8.62 6.44 -0.44
C GLU A 87 -9.63 7.39 0.24
N ILE A 88 -10.82 7.57 -0.35
CA ILE A 88 -11.89 8.39 0.27
C ILE A 88 -12.31 7.82 1.62
N MET A 89 -12.49 6.50 1.73
CA MET A 89 -12.85 5.85 2.98
C MET A 89 -11.74 5.95 4.03
N SER A 90 -10.47 5.77 3.63
CA SER A 90 -9.30 5.94 4.49
C SER A 90 -9.25 7.35 5.09
N ALA A 91 -9.37 8.37 4.24
CA ALA A 91 -9.40 9.77 4.69
C ALA A 91 -10.57 10.05 5.65
N CYS A 92 -11.76 9.52 5.37
CA CYS A 92 -12.91 9.67 6.27
C CYS A 92 -12.72 8.94 7.60
N LEU A 93 -12.17 7.73 7.59
CA LEU A 93 -11.92 6.94 8.79
C LEU A 93 -10.87 7.61 9.69
N ALA A 94 -9.86 8.25 9.11
CA ALA A 94 -8.86 9.01 9.85
C ALA A 94 -9.46 10.19 10.64
N LEU A 95 -10.58 10.76 10.16
CA LEU A 95 -11.34 11.78 10.91
C LEU A 95 -12.12 11.17 12.10
N GLU A 96 -12.54 9.91 12.00
CA GLU A 96 -13.28 9.23 13.08
C GLU A 96 -12.33 8.82 14.22
N ALA A 97 -11.23 8.16 13.88
CA ALA A 97 -10.17 7.79 14.81
C ALA A 97 -8.85 7.51 14.05
N PRO A 98 -7.75 8.21 14.38
CA PRO A 98 -6.46 7.92 13.77
C PRO A 98 -6.02 6.50 14.15
N GLN A 99 -5.97 5.62 13.15
CA GLN A 99 -5.62 4.23 13.37
C GLN A 99 -4.11 4.07 13.37
N SER A 100 -3.59 3.47 14.45
CA SER A 100 -2.17 3.12 14.57
C SER A 100 -1.97 1.67 14.11
N ILE A 101 -1.20 1.49 13.02
CA ILE A 101 -0.93 0.19 12.42
C ILE A 101 0.54 -0.18 12.67
N ALA A 102 0.77 -1.22 13.45
CA ALA A 102 2.10 -1.80 13.65
C ALA A 102 2.49 -2.71 12.47
N PHE A 103 3.77 -2.72 12.09
CA PHE A 103 4.24 -3.61 11.03
C PHE A 103 5.71 -3.98 11.20
N LEU A 104 6.13 -5.06 10.54
CA LEU A 104 7.55 -5.45 10.50
C LEU A 104 8.36 -4.44 9.68
N GLY A 105 9.11 -3.61 10.40
CA GLY A 105 9.97 -2.56 9.87
C GLY A 105 11.33 -3.06 9.35
N PRO A 106 12.26 -2.15 9.06
CA PRO A 106 12.16 -0.69 9.23
C PRO A 106 11.27 -0.02 8.15
N GLU A 107 11.19 1.31 8.14
CA GLU A 107 10.44 2.05 7.11
C GLU A 107 11.05 1.87 5.71
N GLY A 108 10.20 1.72 4.70
CA GLY A 108 10.55 1.42 3.31
C GLY A 108 10.47 -0.07 2.96
N THR A 109 10.00 -0.95 3.86
CA THR A 109 9.82 -2.37 3.56
C THR A 109 8.55 -2.64 2.75
N PHE A 110 8.48 -3.81 2.12
CA PHE A 110 7.26 -4.28 1.45
C PHE A 110 6.08 -4.45 2.42
N THR A 111 6.35 -4.72 3.71
CA THR A 111 5.31 -4.75 4.74
C THR A 111 4.65 -3.37 4.89
N GLN A 112 5.43 -2.28 4.80
CA GLN A 112 4.86 -0.93 4.78
C GLN A 112 4.01 -0.69 3.53
N SER A 113 4.45 -1.17 2.36
CA SER A 113 3.63 -1.15 1.15
C SER A 113 2.30 -1.89 1.33
N ALA A 114 2.29 -2.99 2.10
CA ALA A 114 1.08 -3.76 2.39
C ALA A 114 0.13 -2.96 3.29
N VAL A 115 0.67 -2.30 4.32
CA VAL A 115 -0.09 -1.40 5.20
C VAL A 115 -0.77 -0.31 4.37
N LEU A 116 0.00 0.42 3.56
CA LEU A 116 -0.53 1.55 2.79
C LEU A 116 -1.51 1.10 1.70
N LYS A 117 -1.34 -0.09 1.12
CA LYS A 117 -2.29 -0.65 0.15
C LYS A 117 -3.64 -1.01 0.79
N HIS A 118 -3.63 -1.48 2.03
CA HIS A 118 -4.83 -1.92 2.74
C HIS A 118 -5.55 -0.78 3.44
N PHE A 119 -4.82 0.01 4.23
CA PHE A 119 -5.36 1.06 5.09
C PHE A 119 -5.38 2.46 4.44
N GLY A 120 -4.75 2.61 3.28
CA GLY A 120 -4.58 3.91 2.61
C GLY A 120 -3.38 4.70 3.14
N LYS A 121 -3.11 5.85 2.51
CA LYS A 121 -1.89 6.65 2.77
C LYS A 121 -1.90 7.44 4.07
N ASP A 122 -3.08 7.76 4.60
CA ASP A 122 -3.24 8.57 5.81
C ASP A 122 -3.18 7.73 7.11
N ALA A 123 -2.91 6.42 6.99
CA ALA A 123 -2.75 5.52 8.11
C ALA A 123 -1.53 5.91 8.97
N VAL A 124 -1.68 5.94 10.29
CA VAL A 124 -0.55 6.17 11.21
C VAL A 124 0.22 4.86 11.35
N VAL A 125 1.36 4.76 10.67
CA VAL A 125 2.16 3.54 10.66
C VAL A 125 3.22 3.53 11.76
N ARG A 126 3.46 2.36 12.37
CA ARG A 126 4.49 2.14 13.40
C ARG A 126 5.41 0.97 13.01
N PRO A 127 6.63 1.24 12.52
CA PRO A 127 7.59 0.19 12.23
C PRO A 127 8.09 -0.44 13.54
N LEU A 128 8.13 -1.76 13.59
CA LEU A 128 8.68 -2.53 14.72
C LEU A 128 9.76 -3.50 14.24
N PRO A 129 10.79 -3.77 15.06
CA PRO A 129 11.95 -4.56 14.66
C PRO A 129 11.66 -6.06 14.49
N THR A 130 10.66 -6.62 15.17
CA THR A 130 10.31 -8.05 15.07
C THR A 130 8.81 -8.28 14.97
N ILE A 131 8.42 -9.45 14.46
CA ILE A 131 7.01 -9.86 14.37
C ILE A 131 6.42 -10.02 15.78
N ASP A 132 7.17 -10.53 16.76
CA ASP A 132 6.69 -10.65 18.15
C ASP A 132 6.28 -9.31 18.73
N GLU A 133 7.04 -8.25 18.42
CA GLU A 133 6.70 -6.91 18.87
C GLU A 133 5.40 -6.41 18.22
N VAL A 134 5.18 -6.73 16.94
CA VAL A 134 3.91 -6.40 16.26
C VAL A 134 2.73 -7.07 16.96
N PHE A 135 2.83 -8.36 17.28
CA PHE A 135 1.79 -9.06 18.03
C PHE A 135 1.58 -8.44 19.41
N ARG A 136 2.65 -8.22 20.17
CA ARG A 136 2.61 -7.65 21.53
C ARG A 136 1.98 -6.25 21.57
N GLU A 137 2.34 -5.36 20.65
CA GLU A 137 1.81 -3.99 20.61
C GLU A 137 0.31 -3.97 20.27
N VAL A 138 -0.15 -4.89 19.42
CA VAL A 138 -1.57 -5.02 19.09
C VAL A 138 -2.35 -5.65 20.24
N GLU A 139 -1.80 -6.66 20.92
CA GLU A 139 -2.41 -7.26 22.12
C GLU A 139 -2.54 -6.25 23.27
N ALA A 140 -1.49 -5.46 23.50
CA ALA A 140 -1.47 -4.40 24.51
C ALA A 140 -2.43 -3.23 24.16
N GLY A 141 -2.87 -3.12 22.91
CA GLY A 141 -3.71 -2.03 22.42
C GLY A 141 -2.96 -0.73 22.12
N SER A 142 -1.63 -0.74 22.17
CA SER A 142 -0.78 0.38 21.74
C SER A 142 -0.87 0.61 20.23
N ALA A 143 -1.06 -0.46 19.47
CA ALA A 143 -1.48 -0.42 18.07
C ALA A 143 -2.89 -1.03 17.94
N HIS A 144 -3.67 -0.51 16.98
CA HIS A 144 -5.00 -1.03 16.72
C HIS A 144 -4.93 -2.32 15.91
N TYR A 145 -4.04 -2.33 14.91
CA TYR A 145 -3.85 -3.44 13.98
C TYR A 145 -2.37 -3.69 13.73
N GLY A 146 -2.06 -4.90 13.31
CA GLY A 146 -0.73 -5.32 12.89
C GLY A 146 -0.74 -5.83 11.46
N VAL A 147 0.34 -5.64 10.70
CA VAL A 147 0.54 -6.26 9.40
C VAL A 147 1.82 -7.09 9.41
N VAL A 148 1.67 -8.39 9.13
CA VAL A 148 2.76 -9.38 9.22
C VAL A 148 2.80 -10.25 7.96
N PRO A 149 3.98 -10.58 7.43
CA PRO A 149 4.10 -11.49 6.29
C PRO A 149 3.81 -12.93 6.73
N VAL A 150 3.11 -13.72 5.92
CA VAL A 150 2.84 -15.14 6.22
C VAL A 150 3.43 -16.08 5.17
N GLU A 151 3.52 -15.65 3.91
CA GLU A 151 3.95 -16.51 2.82
C GLU A 151 4.57 -15.66 1.71
N ASN A 152 5.71 -16.09 1.18
CA ASN A 152 6.31 -15.55 -0.03
C ASN A 152 6.41 -16.68 -1.07
N SER A 153 5.96 -16.43 -2.29
CA SER A 153 5.93 -17.44 -3.37
C SER A 153 7.30 -18.02 -3.75
N SER A 154 8.39 -17.29 -3.49
CA SER A 154 9.77 -17.72 -3.79
C SER A 154 10.48 -18.34 -2.59
N GLU A 155 10.12 -17.97 -1.36
CA GLU A 155 10.82 -18.38 -0.13
C GLU A 155 10.01 -19.32 0.77
N GLY A 156 8.71 -19.45 0.51
CA GLY A 156 7.78 -20.25 1.29
C GLY A 156 7.20 -19.51 2.48
N ILE A 157 6.83 -20.28 3.51
CA ILE A 157 6.07 -19.80 4.67
C ILE A 157 6.98 -19.09 5.67
N VAL A 158 6.49 -17.98 6.22
CA VAL A 158 7.13 -17.27 7.34
C VAL A 158 6.71 -17.96 8.64
N ASN A 159 7.48 -18.98 9.05
CA ASN A 159 7.16 -19.81 10.23
C ASN A 159 6.97 -18.98 11.50
N HIS A 160 7.76 -17.92 11.67
CA HIS A 160 7.71 -17.08 12.86
C HIS A 160 6.33 -16.45 13.08
N THR A 161 5.67 -15.99 12.01
CA THR A 161 4.29 -15.49 12.07
C THR A 161 3.31 -16.57 12.53
N LEU A 162 3.46 -17.81 12.02
CA LEU A 162 2.61 -18.93 12.43
C LEU A 162 2.83 -19.34 13.88
N ASP A 163 4.06 -19.24 14.38
CA ASP A 163 4.38 -19.53 15.77
C ASP A 163 3.79 -18.49 16.72
N CYS A 164 3.81 -17.20 16.36
CA CYS A 164 3.11 -16.15 17.12
C CYS A 164 1.60 -16.41 17.22
N PHE A 165 0.95 -16.92 16.16
CA PHE A 165 -0.48 -17.26 16.21
C PHE A 165 -0.80 -18.42 17.15
N LYS A 166 0.15 -19.30 17.50
CA LYS A 166 -0.09 -20.39 18.45
C LYS A 166 -0.22 -19.89 19.89
N THR A 167 0.40 -18.76 20.21
CA THR A 167 0.46 -18.20 21.57
C THR A 167 -0.37 -16.93 21.73
N SER A 168 -0.78 -16.32 20.63
CA SER A 168 -1.59 -15.10 20.61
C SER A 168 -3.08 -15.36 20.57
N ASN A 169 -3.85 -14.43 21.15
CA ASN A 169 -5.32 -14.40 21.03
C ASN A 169 -5.81 -13.47 19.91
N LEU A 170 -4.91 -12.92 19.10
CA LEU A 170 -5.26 -12.06 17.98
C LEU A 170 -5.92 -12.85 16.86
N ASN A 171 -6.82 -12.17 16.14
CA ASN A 171 -7.54 -12.72 15.01
C ASN A 171 -6.98 -12.17 13.71
N VAL A 172 -7.02 -12.98 12.65
CA VAL A 172 -6.80 -12.50 11.29
C VAL A 172 -8.06 -11.77 10.84
N ILE A 173 -7.90 -10.49 10.54
CA ILE A 173 -8.99 -9.57 10.20
C ILE A 173 -9.01 -9.18 8.73
N GLY A 174 -7.96 -9.52 8.00
CA GLY A 174 -7.81 -9.23 6.59
C GLY A 174 -6.53 -9.85 6.03
N GLU A 175 -6.41 -9.82 4.71
CA GLU A 175 -5.21 -10.24 3.99
C GLU A 175 -4.85 -9.24 2.89
N VAL A 176 -3.57 -9.20 2.55
CA VAL A 176 -3.04 -8.36 1.47
C VAL A 176 -2.02 -9.17 0.69
N GLU A 177 -2.28 -9.35 -0.60
CA GLU A 177 -1.29 -9.91 -1.52
C GLU A 177 -0.59 -8.77 -2.27
N LEU A 178 0.74 -8.82 -2.29
CA LEU A 178 1.58 -7.86 -3.00
C LEU A 178 2.56 -8.57 -3.92
N ARG A 179 2.56 -8.17 -5.19
CA ARG A 179 3.67 -8.46 -6.09
C ARG A 179 4.89 -7.66 -5.65
N ILE A 180 6.02 -8.35 -5.58
CA ILE A 180 7.29 -7.82 -5.11
C ILE A 180 8.10 -7.40 -6.33
N HIS A 181 8.12 -6.09 -6.57
CA HIS A 181 8.92 -5.48 -7.62
C HIS A 181 10.15 -4.81 -7.00
N HIS A 182 11.32 -5.29 -7.39
CA HIS A 182 12.60 -4.76 -6.92
C HIS A 182 13.05 -3.61 -7.81
N GLN A 183 13.33 -2.47 -7.19
CA GLN A 183 13.78 -1.26 -7.87
C GLN A 183 15.28 -1.09 -7.66
N PHE A 184 16.01 -0.78 -8.73
CA PHE A 184 17.43 -0.43 -8.66
C PHE A 184 17.58 1.07 -8.42
N LEU A 185 18.03 1.42 -7.22
CA LEU A 185 18.03 2.78 -6.70
C LEU A 185 19.44 3.36 -6.65
N VAL A 186 19.54 4.65 -6.94
CA VAL A 186 20.77 5.44 -6.79
C VAL A 186 20.47 6.76 -6.09
N SER A 187 21.47 7.32 -5.41
CA SER A 187 21.38 8.70 -4.92
C SER A 187 21.49 9.66 -6.10
N GLU A 188 20.88 10.84 -5.99
CA GLU A 188 20.97 11.91 -6.99
C GLU A 188 22.43 12.29 -7.29
N ASN A 189 23.31 12.12 -6.30
CA ASN A 189 24.74 12.42 -6.39
C ASN A 189 25.58 11.24 -6.94
N THR A 190 24.97 10.09 -7.22
CA THR A 190 25.68 8.89 -7.68
C THR A 190 26.08 9.02 -9.14
N ARG A 191 27.35 8.74 -9.45
CA ARG A 191 27.80 8.58 -10.84
C ARG A 191 27.36 7.22 -11.37
N LYS A 192 26.33 7.21 -12.21
CA LYS A 192 25.70 6.00 -12.78
C LYS A 192 26.70 5.08 -13.48
N ASP A 193 27.68 5.64 -14.19
CA ASP A 193 28.73 4.88 -14.89
C ASP A 193 29.86 4.37 -13.97
N SER A 194 29.78 4.62 -12.66
CA SER A 194 30.85 4.32 -11.70
C SER A 194 30.33 3.67 -10.42
N ILE A 195 29.26 2.88 -10.52
CA ILE A 195 28.73 2.08 -9.42
C ILE A 195 29.74 0.95 -9.12
N LYS A 196 30.23 0.92 -7.87
CA LYS A 196 31.21 -0.07 -7.37
C LYS A 196 30.61 -1.06 -6.40
N GLN A 197 29.54 -0.67 -5.72
CA GLN A 197 28.89 -1.48 -4.68
C GLN A 197 27.37 -1.46 -4.85
N ILE A 198 26.74 -2.62 -4.68
CA ILE A 198 25.29 -2.80 -4.71
C ILE A 198 24.86 -3.40 -3.38
N TYR A 199 23.99 -2.69 -2.66
CA TYR A 199 23.46 -3.13 -1.37
C TYR A 199 22.04 -3.67 -1.50
N ALA A 200 21.76 -4.80 -0.89
CA ALA A 200 20.41 -5.28 -0.66
C ALA A 200 20.39 -6.36 0.43
N HIS A 201 19.21 -6.84 0.80
CA HIS A 201 19.11 -8.07 1.58
C HIS A 201 19.65 -9.27 0.77
N GLN A 202 20.25 -10.25 1.45
CA GLN A 202 20.83 -11.45 0.84
C GLN A 202 19.84 -12.14 -0.12
N GLN A 203 18.58 -12.24 0.27
CA GLN A 203 17.53 -12.85 -0.55
C GLN A 203 17.22 -12.02 -1.80
N THR A 204 17.20 -10.69 -1.69
CA THR A 204 16.96 -9.81 -2.83
C THR A 204 18.10 -9.85 -3.83
N LEU A 205 19.36 -9.94 -3.36
CA LEU A 205 20.51 -10.18 -4.24
C LEU A 205 20.38 -11.50 -5.01
N ALA A 206 19.86 -12.55 -4.37
CA ALA A 206 19.61 -13.83 -5.01
C ALA A 206 18.45 -13.77 -6.03
N GLN A 207 17.40 -13.00 -5.71
CA GLN A 207 16.21 -12.82 -6.56
C GLN A 207 16.45 -11.92 -7.78
N CYS A 208 17.52 -11.13 -7.82
CA CYS A 208 17.86 -10.25 -8.94
C CYS A 208 19.19 -10.66 -9.61
N ARG A 209 19.64 -11.90 -9.38
CA ARG A 209 20.99 -12.33 -9.72
C ARG A 209 21.22 -12.29 -11.22
N GLN A 210 20.28 -12.79 -12.02
CA GLN A 210 20.45 -12.86 -13.47
C GLN A 210 20.57 -11.47 -14.06
N TRP A 211 19.72 -10.54 -13.60
CA TRP A 211 19.78 -9.15 -14.04
C TRP A 211 21.10 -8.48 -13.65
N LEU A 212 21.56 -8.68 -12.40
CA LEU A 212 22.82 -8.13 -11.90
C LEU A 212 24.04 -8.70 -12.63
N ASP A 213 24.04 -10.00 -12.96
CA ASP A 213 25.11 -10.65 -13.71
C ASP A 213 25.20 -10.10 -15.15
N ALA A 214 24.06 -9.72 -15.75
CA ALA A 214 24.00 -9.17 -17.11
C ALA A 214 24.37 -7.67 -17.21
N HIS A 215 23.96 -6.84 -16.25
CA HIS A 215 24.10 -5.37 -16.34
C HIS A 215 25.29 -4.82 -15.55
N TYR A 216 25.64 -5.44 -14.42
CA TYR A 216 26.71 -4.98 -13.53
C TYR A 216 27.70 -6.12 -13.23
N PRO A 217 28.32 -6.74 -14.26
CA PRO A 217 29.29 -7.80 -14.05
C PRO A 217 30.52 -7.26 -13.30
N GLY A 218 30.90 -7.92 -12.21
CA GLY A 218 32.08 -7.57 -11.42
C GLY A 218 31.89 -6.44 -10.39
N VAL A 219 30.68 -5.87 -10.29
CA VAL A 219 30.35 -4.93 -9.20
C VAL A 219 30.14 -5.71 -7.89
N GLU A 220 30.70 -5.21 -6.79
CA GLU A 220 30.60 -5.87 -5.50
C GLU A 220 29.16 -5.84 -4.97
N ARG A 221 28.66 -6.99 -4.50
CA ARG A 221 27.31 -7.13 -3.93
C ARG A 221 27.43 -7.33 -2.43
N VAL A 222 26.92 -6.39 -1.65
CA VAL A 222 27.05 -6.37 -0.20
C VAL A 222 25.69 -6.61 0.44
N ALA A 223 25.57 -7.72 1.17
CA ALA A 223 24.35 -8.08 1.87
C ALA A 223 24.18 -7.24 3.15
N LEU A 224 22.98 -6.69 3.33
CA LEU A 224 22.56 -5.97 4.53
C LEU A 224 21.36 -6.66 5.18
N ASN A 225 20.97 -6.20 6.37
CA ASN A 225 19.86 -6.77 7.14
C ASN A 225 18.48 -6.50 6.54
N SER A 226 18.33 -5.47 5.68
CA SER A 226 17.08 -5.21 4.96
C SER A 226 17.32 -4.35 3.71
N ASN A 227 16.38 -4.40 2.76
CA ASN A 227 16.39 -3.54 1.57
C ASN A 227 16.16 -2.07 1.92
N ALA A 228 15.33 -1.80 2.93
CA ALA A 228 15.11 -0.46 3.44
C ALA A 228 16.41 0.15 4.01
N GLU A 229 17.20 -0.64 4.73
CA GLU A 229 18.52 -0.21 5.22
C GLU A 229 19.49 0.06 4.06
N ALA A 230 19.43 -0.75 2.99
CA ALA A 230 20.20 -0.51 1.77
C ALA A 230 19.86 0.83 1.13
N ALA A 231 18.56 1.13 0.95
CA ALA A 231 18.09 2.42 0.43
C ALA A 231 18.54 3.58 1.33
N ARG A 232 18.37 3.46 2.65
CA ARG A 232 18.80 4.48 3.62
C ARG A 232 20.29 4.78 3.53
N ARG A 233 21.12 3.74 3.38
CA ARG A 233 22.58 3.85 3.34
C ARG A 233 23.08 4.62 2.12
N ILE A 234 22.56 4.32 0.93
CA ILE A 234 23.09 4.88 -0.32
C ILE A 234 22.83 6.38 -0.50
N ARG A 235 21.91 6.96 0.29
CA ARG A 235 21.60 8.39 0.22
C ARG A 235 22.84 9.29 0.28
N ASN A 236 23.84 8.89 1.06
CA ASN A 236 25.07 9.65 1.29
C ASN A 236 26.30 9.07 0.54
N GLU A 237 26.15 8.02 -0.28
CA GLU A 237 27.26 7.36 -0.98
C GLU A 237 27.23 7.65 -2.49
N TRP A 238 28.39 7.96 -3.09
CA TRP A 238 28.47 8.43 -4.50
C TRP A 238 28.72 7.32 -5.53
N HIS A 239 29.12 6.12 -5.08
CA HIS A 239 29.52 5.00 -5.94
C HIS A 239 28.71 3.73 -5.65
N SER A 240 27.52 3.92 -5.11
CA SER A 240 26.72 2.82 -4.60
C SER A 240 25.30 2.87 -5.15
N ALA A 241 24.73 1.68 -5.31
CA ALA A 241 23.33 1.48 -5.63
C ALA A 241 22.69 0.57 -4.58
N ALA A 242 21.37 0.61 -4.49
CA ALA A 242 20.60 -0.25 -3.60
C ALA A 242 19.46 -0.92 -4.37
N ILE A 243 19.04 -2.09 -3.90
CA ILE A 243 17.82 -2.74 -4.38
C ILE A 243 16.76 -2.67 -3.29
N ALA A 244 15.66 -1.99 -3.56
CA ALA A 244 14.57 -1.84 -2.58
C ALA A 244 13.20 -1.63 -3.24
N SER A 245 12.19 -1.37 -2.41
CA SER A 245 10.83 -1.06 -2.85
C SER A 245 10.75 0.35 -3.47
N ASP A 246 9.69 0.60 -4.23
CA ASP A 246 9.31 1.92 -4.73
C ASP A 246 9.04 2.92 -3.59
N ILE A 247 8.44 2.46 -2.49
CA ILE A 247 8.19 3.28 -1.30
C ILE A 247 9.51 3.75 -0.68
N ALA A 248 10.52 2.88 -0.60
CA ALA A 248 11.84 3.27 -0.11
C ALA A 248 12.48 4.34 -1.01
N ALA A 249 12.29 4.27 -2.33
CA ALA A 249 12.80 5.27 -3.26
C ALA A 249 12.22 6.66 -2.96
N GLY A 250 10.90 6.77 -2.82
CA GLY A 250 10.24 8.03 -2.47
C GLY A 250 10.62 8.54 -1.07
N MET A 251 10.68 7.65 -0.09
CA MET A 251 10.97 7.98 1.30
C MET A 251 12.39 8.51 1.52
N TYR A 252 13.37 7.90 0.86
CA TYR A 252 14.77 8.27 0.99
C TYR A 252 15.23 9.25 -0.10
N ASN A 253 14.31 9.76 -0.92
CA ASN A 253 14.55 10.67 -2.05
C ASN A 253 15.64 10.16 -3.00
N LEU A 254 15.46 8.92 -3.46
CA LEU A 254 16.38 8.22 -4.35
C LEU A 254 15.79 8.13 -5.76
N GLU A 255 16.66 8.11 -6.76
CA GLU A 255 16.28 7.92 -8.15
C GLU A 255 16.15 6.43 -8.45
N ILE A 256 15.05 6.04 -9.09
CA ILE A 256 14.88 4.69 -9.65
C ILE A 256 15.56 4.68 -11.03
N LEU A 257 16.73 4.04 -11.12
CA LEU A 257 17.47 3.93 -12.37
C LEU A 257 16.93 2.81 -13.26
N HIS A 258 16.53 1.69 -12.66
CA HIS A 258 15.87 0.59 -13.34
C HIS A 258 14.73 0.05 -12.47
N SER A 259 13.59 -0.22 -13.11
CA SER A 259 12.43 -0.81 -12.45
C SER A 259 12.30 -2.28 -12.73
N ASN A 260 11.78 -3.00 -11.74
CA ASN A 260 11.34 -4.40 -11.82
C ASN A 260 12.47 -5.32 -12.29
N ILE A 261 13.58 -5.32 -11.54
CA ILE A 261 14.80 -6.07 -11.87
C ILE A 261 14.82 -7.50 -11.32
N GLU A 262 13.72 -7.94 -10.70
CA GLU A 262 13.57 -9.31 -10.21
C GLU A 262 13.62 -10.35 -11.34
N ASP A 263 14.23 -11.49 -11.06
CA ASP A 263 14.34 -12.61 -12.00
C ASP A 263 12.97 -13.31 -12.20
N ASN A 264 12.06 -13.22 -11.23
CA ASN A 264 10.70 -13.76 -11.30
C ASN A 264 9.63 -12.65 -11.10
N PRO A 265 8.93 -12.23 -12.17
CA PRO A 265 7.95 -11.14 -12.11
C PRO A 265 6.65 -11.53 -11.38
N GLU A 266 6.38 -12.83 -11.17
CA GLU A 266 5.20 -13.31 -10.45
C GLU A 266 5.45 -13.45 -8.94
N ASN A 267 6.62 -13.03 -8.43
CA ASN A 267 6.92 -13.11 -7.01
C ASN A 267 5.92 -12.31 -6.19
N THR A 268 5.10 -13.02 -5.41
CA THR A 268 4.04 -12.45 -4.58
C THR A 268 4.29 -12.80 -3.12
N THR A 269 4.07 -11.83 -2.22
CA THR A 269 4.03 -12.04 -0.77
C THR A 269 2.62 -11.82 -0.26
N ARG A 270 2.13 -12.76 0.55
CA ARG A 270 0.88 -12.65 1.29
C ARG A 270 1.18 -12.13 2.69
N PHE A 271 0.48 -11.06 3.07
CA PHE A 271 0.49 -10.45 4.38
C PHE A 271 -0.87 -10.64 5.04
N LEU A 272 -0.86 -10.82 6.36
CA LEU A 272 -2.06 -10.88 7.18
C LEU A 272 -2.19 -9.60 7.99
N VAL A 273 -3.42 -9.14 8.12
CA VAL A 273 -3.80 -8.07 9.02
C VAL A 273 -4.34 -8.70 10.28
N ILE A 274 -3.77 -8.34 11.42
CA ILE A 274 -4.13 -8.87 12.74
C ILE A 274 -4.78 -7.81 13.61
N GLY A 275 -5.75 -8.22 14.42
CA GLY A 275 -6.49 -7.36 15.33
C GLY A 275 -7.05 -8.13 16.52
N ARG A 276 -7.46 -7.39 17.56
CA ARG A 276 -8.06 -7.98 18.78
C ARG A 276 -9.51 -8.45 18.56
N GLU A 277 -10.15 -7.96 17.52
CA GLU A 277 -11.58 -8.08 17.30
C GLU A 277 -11.88 -9.29 16.41
N LYS A 278 -13.01 -9.94 16.67
CA LYS A 278 -13.57 -10.93 15.76
C LYS A 278 -14.49 -10.24 14.79
N ILE A 279 -14.18 -10.33 13.50
CA ILE A 279 -14.98 -9.71 12.45
C ILE A 279 -16.05 -10.67 11.94
N PRO A 280 -17.29 -10.20 11.73
CA PRO A 280 -18.34 -10.98 11.10
C PRO A 280 -17.97 -11.37 9.66
N GLN A 281 -18.53 -12.48 9.19
CA GLN A 281 -18.37 -12.92 7.80
C GLN A 281 -18.83 -11.84 6.81
N SER A 282 -18.00 -11.57 5.78
CA SER A 282 -18.31 -10.65 4.69
C SER A 282 -19.14 -11.30 3.57
N GLY A 283 -19.29 -12.63 3.62
CA GLY A 283 -20.08 -13.42 2.67
C GLY A 283 -19.28 -13.92 1.45
N ASN A 284 -18.00 -13.60 1.36
CA ASN A 284 -17.04 -14.23 0.45
C ASN A 284 -15.68 -14.33 1.16
N ASP A 285 -15.66 -15.08 2.25
CA ASP A 285 -14.52 -15.17 3.17
C ASP A 285 -13.66 -16.37 2.81
N LYS A 286 -12.33 -16.23 2.87
CA LYS A 286 -11.42 -17.37 2.89
C LYS A 286 -11.46 -18.00 4.29
N THR A 287 -11.50 -19.32 4.34
CA THR A 287 -11.46 -20.16 5.57
C THR A 287 -10.23 -21.01 5.61
#